data_AF-A0A5C7RJ28-F1
#
_entry.id   AF-A0A5C7RJ28-F1
#
_cell.length_a   1.000
_cell.length_b   1.000
_cell.length_c   1.000
_cell.angle_alpha   90.00
_cell.angle_beta   90.00
_cell.angle_gamma   90.00
#
_symmetry.space_group_name_H-M   'P 1'
#
loop_
_entity.id
_entity.type
_entity.pdbx_description
1 polymer ?
#
loop_
_entity_poly.entity_id
_entity_poly.type
_entity_poly.pdbx_seq_one_letter_code
_entity_poly.pdbx_strand_id
1 'polypeptide(L)'
;MSTQTKPRKRAPLSTAQLEKRQVLTQTFPNTGKVRVSQCAAFLGIGESTFWSLVKAGRIEQPMRFGKRLSVWDAAYIQHLAKQGIPHSLGE
;
A
#
# COMPACT_ATOMS: atom_id res chain seq x y z
N MET A 1 8.53 20.60 24.22
CA MET A 1 8.79 19.16 24.44
C MET A 1 9.00 18.50 23.09
N SER A 2 10.24 18.46 22.58
CA SER A 2 10.54 17.89 21.27
C SER A 2 10.90 16.42 21.43
N THR A 3 10.00 15.52 21.04
CA THR A 3 10.26 14.08 21.08
C THR A 3 11.19 13.69 19.94
N GLN A 4 12.49 13.66 20.23
CA GLN A 4 13.49 13.10 19.31
C GLN A 4 13.26 11.59 19.19
N THR A 5 12.54 11.16 18.15
CA THR A 5 12.30 9.73 17.89
C THR A 5 13.52 9.13 17.20
N LYS A 6 14.28 8.30 17.92
CA LYS A 6 15.44 7.55 17.39
C LYS A 6 15.01 6.73 16.15
N PRO A 7 15.78 6.73 15.04
CA PRO A 7 15.41 5.94 13.86
C PRO A 7 15.42 4.46 14.21
N ARG A 8 14.27 3.78 14.08
CA ARG A 8 14.20 2.32 14.18
C ARG A 8 14.88 1.72 12.95
N LYS A 9 16.05 1.10 13.13
CA LYS A 9 16.63 0.19 12.12
C LYS A 9 15.62 -0.95 11.90
N ARG A 10 15.03 -1.02 10.71
CA ARG A 10 14.17 -2.16 10.34
C ARG A 10 15.09 -3.26 9.83
N ALA A 11 14.92 -4.48 10.34
CA ALA A 11 15.59 -5.63 9.75
C ALA A 11 15.16 -5.77 8.27
N PRO A 12 16.05 -6.21 7.38
CA PRO A 12 15.67 -6.54 6.02
C PRO A 12 14.59 -7.63 6.03
N LEU A 13 13.77 -7.64 4.98
CA LEU A 13 12.78 -8.70 4.79
C LEU A 13 13.49 -10.05 4.67
N SER A 14 12.92 -11.10 5.28
CA SER A 14 13.40 -12.46 5.09
C SER A 14 13.14 -12.93 3.66
N THR A 15 13.86 -13.97 3.22
CA THR A 15 13.70 -14.56 1.88
C THR A 15 12.24 -14.94 1.58
N ALA A 16 11.56 -15.60 2.53
CA ALA A 16 10.16 -15.98 2.39
C ALA A 16 9.21 -14.76 2.24
N GLN A 17 9.52 -13.64 2.89
CA GLN A 17 8.73 -12.41 2.75
C GLN A 17 8.95 -11.75 1.39
N LEU A 18 10.17 -11.81 0.85
CA LEU A 18 10.49 -11.31 -0.48
C LEU A 18 9.77 -12.13 -1.55
N GLU A 19 9.85 -13.46 -1.49
CA GLU A 19 9.14 -14.38 -2.39
C GLU A 19 7.64 -14.11 -2.38
N LYS A 20 7.04 -14.00 -1.18
CA LYS A 20 5.62 -13.69 -1.06
C LYS A 20 5.26 -12.36 -1.74
N ARG A 21 6.07 -11.32 -1.57
CA ARG A 21 5.83 -10.02 -2.22
C ARG A 21 6.00 -10.09 -3.74
N GLN A 22 6.97 -10.87 -4.23
CA GLN A 22 7.15 -11.11 -5.65
C GLN A 22 5.93 -11.78 -6.27
N VAL A 23 5.42 -12.85 -5.65
CA VAL A 23 4.20 -13.55 -6.10
C VAL A 23 3.00 -12.60 -6.13
N LEU A 24 2.80 -11.79 -5.07
CA LEU A 24 1.71 -10.82 -5.01
C LEU A 24 1.80 -9.73 -6.09
N THR A 25 3.02 -9.40 -6.52
CA THR A 25 3.25 -8.43 -7.59
C THR A 25 2.99 -9.04 -8.97
N GLN A 26 3.43 -10.29 -9.19
CA GLN A 26 3.24 -10.99 -10.48
C GLN A 26 1.79 -11.39 -10.74
N THR A 27 1.07 -11.81 -9.69
CA THR A 27 -0.35 -12.22 -9.78
C THR A 27 -1.30 -11.05 -9.50
N PHE A 28 -0.85 -9.80 -9.67
CA PHE A 28 -1.73 -8.65 -9.43
C PHE A 28 -2.83 -8.60 -10.52
N PRO A 29 -4.12 -8.64 -10.15
CA PRO A 29 -5.20 -8.73 -11.12
C PRO A 29 -5.43 -7.39 -11.83
N ASN A 30 -5.89 -7.44 -13.09
CA ASN A 30 -6.22 -6.22 -13.82
C ASN A 30 -7.52 -5.55 -13.34
N THR A 31 -8.45 -6.33 -12.80
CA THR A 31 -9.77 -5.89 -12.34
C THR A 31 -10.16 -6.58 -11.03
N GLY A 32 -11.14 -6.04 -10.33
CA GLY A 32 -11.66 -6.62 -9.10
C GLY A 32 -11.21 -5.89 -7.83
N LYS A 33 -11.30 -6.58 -6.69
CA LYS A 33 -11.06 -6.00 -5.36
C LYS A 33 -9.82 -6.61 -4.72
N VAL A 34 -8.86 -5.77 -4.35
CA VAL A 34 -7.57 -6.17 -3.79
C VAL A 34 -7.39 -5.67 -2.37
N ARG A 35 -6.60 -6.40 -1.57
CA ARG A 35 -6.30 -6.03 -0.17
C ARG A 35 -4.99 -5.23 -0.07
N VAL A 36 -4.82 -4.54 1.05
CA VAL A 36 -3.64 -3.71 1.33
C VAL A 36 -2.30 -4.43 1.12
N SER A 37 -2.20 -5.72 1.46
CA SER A 37 -0.96 -6.49 1.27
C SER A 37 -0.59 -6.63 -0.20
N GLN A 38 -1.58 -6.84 -1.08
CA GLN A 38 -1.38 -6.86 -2.53
C GLN A 38 -1.03 -5.47 -3.05
N CYS A 39 -1.78 -4.43 -2.65
CA CYS A 39 -1.53 -3.06 -3.09
C CYS A 39 -0.12 -2.59 -2.72
N ALA A 40 0.29 -2.83 -1.47
CA ALA A 40 1.59 -2.42 -0.97
C ALA A 40 2.74 -3.21 -1.62
N ALA A 41 2.56 -4.52 -1.87
CA ALA A 41 3.52 -5.31 -2.62
C ALA A 41 3.68 -4.76 -4.05
N PHE A 42 2.57 -4.54 -4.74
CA PHE A 42 2.54 -4.07 -6.12
C PHE A 42 3.14 -2.67 -6.30
N LEU A 43 2.86 -1.75 -5.37
CA LEU A 43 3.43 -0.40 -5.37
C LEU A 43 4.87 -0.34 -4.83
N GLY A 44 5.45 -1.47 -4.40
CA GLY A 44 6.81 -1.51 -3.84
C GLY A 44 6.98 -0.85 -2.47
N ILE A 45 5.89 -0.62 -1.73
CA ILE A 45 5.91 0.07 -0.42
C ILE A 45 5.52 -0.86 0.74
N GLY A 46 5.77 -0.43 1.97
CA GLY A 46 5.29 -1.13 3.16
C GLY A 46 3.78 -0.94 3.36
N GLU A 47 3.09 -1.93 3.96
CA GLU A 47 1.66 -1.81 4.27
C GLU A 47 1.36 -0.62 5.20
N SER A 48 2.24 -0.36 6.17
CA SER A 48 2.11 0.82 7.05
C SER A 48 2.26 2.13 6.28
N THR A 49 3.17 2.19 5.30
CA THR A 49 3.31 3.34 4.40
C THR A 49 2.04 3.55 3.59
N PHE A 50 1.47 2.47 3.04
CA PHE A 50 0.20 2.54 2.31
C PHE A 50 -0.91 3.14 3.19
N TRP A 51 -1.07 2.67 4.44
CA TRP A 51 -2.04 3.24 5.38
C TRP A 51 -1.76 4.71 5.73
N SER A 52 -0.49 5.09 5.88
CA SER A 52 -0.11 6.50 6.08
C SER A 52 -0.53 7.37 4.90
N LEU A 53 -0.39 6.88 3.66
CA LEU A 53 -0.82 7.60 2.45
C LEU A 53 -2.34 7.70 2.34
N VAL A 54 -3.07 6.64 2.70
CA VAL A 54 -4.54 6.66 2.81
C VAL A 54 -5.00 7.69 3.84
N LYS A 55 -4.37 7.71 5.02
CA LYS A 55 -4.68 8.69 6.08
C LYS A 55 -4.33 10.12 5.65
N ALA A 56 -3.27 10.29 4.87
CA ALA A 56 -2.88 11.59 4.31
C ALA A 56 -3.75 12.04 3.13
N GLY A 57 -4.72 11.23 2.68
CA GLY A 57 -5.58 11.54 1.54
C GLY A 57 -4.89 11.42 0.17
N ARG A 58 -3.68 10.86 0.10
CA ARG A 58 -2.96 10.64 -1.17
C ARG A 58 -3.42 9.38 -1.90
N ILE A 59 -3.98 8.44 -1.17
CA ILE A 59 -4.62 7.23 -1.69
C ILE A 59 -6.07 7.26 -1.22
N GLU A 60 -6.99 6.86 -2.09
CA GLU A 60 -8.41 6.78 -1.76
C GLU A 60 -8.69 5.89 -0.53
N GLN A 61 -9.76 6.24 0.20
CA GLN A 61 -10.21 5.45 1.32
C GLN A 61 -10.67 4.06 0.86
N PRO A 62 -10.43 3.00 1.64
CA PRO A 62 -10.86 1.66 1.27
C PRO A 62 -12.38 1.54 1.22
N MET A 63 -12.86 0.74 0.27
CA MET A 63 -14.20 0.19 0.32
C MET A 63 -14.28 -0.88 1.41
N ARG A 64 -15.23 -0.73 2.34
CA ARG A 64 -15.43 -1.72 3.41
C ARG A 64 -16.48 -2.73 3.00
N PHE A 65 -16.11 -4.00 2.92
CA PHE A 65 -17.03 -5.13 2.72
C PHE A 65 -17.55 -5.69 4.06
N GLY A 66 -16.99 -5.24 5.18
CA GLY A 66 -17.44 -5.64 6.51
C GLY A 66 -16.57 -5.04 7.62
N LYS A 67 -16.74 -5.54 8.85
CA LYS A 67 -16.05 -4.99 10.04
C LYS A 67 -14.53 -5.02 9.92
N ARG A 68 -13.96 -6.06 9.30
CA ARG A 68 -12.50 -6.28 9.18
C ARG A 68 -11.96 -6.23 7.74
N LEU A 69 -12.84 -6.05 6.76
CA LEU A 69 -12.48 -6.22 5.35
C LEU A 69 -12.49 -4.87 4.62
N SER A 70 -11.28 -4.37 4.36
CA SER A 70 -11.01 -3.18 3.55
C SER A 70 -10.36 -3.59 2.24
N VAL A 71 -10.90 -3.12 1.13
CA VAL A 71 -10.43 -3.44 -0.22
C VAL A 71 -10.37 -2.18 -1.08
N TRP A 72 -9.52 -2.22 -2.09
CA TRP A 72 -9.39 -1.20 -3.13
C TRP A 72 -9.69 -1.80 -4.49
N ASP A 73 -10.01 -0.96 -5.45
CA ASP A 73 -10.14 -1.40 -6.83
C ASP A 73 -8.76 -1.68 -7.45
N ALA A 74 -8.62 -2.83 -8.11
CA ALA A 74 -7.36 -3.21 -8.74
C ALA A 74 -6.98 -2.24 -9.88
N ALA A 75 -7.96 -1.71 -10.61
CA ALA A 75 -7.73 -0.75 -11.68
C ALA A 75 -7.17 0.58 -11.13
N TYR A 76 -7.70 1.04 -9.98
CA TYR A 76 -7.20 2.23 -9.30
C TYR A 76 -5.74 2.07 -8.86
N ILE A 77 -5.39 0.94 -8.25
CA ILE A 77 -4.00 0.68 -7.82
C ILE A 77 -3.04 0.61 -9.01
N GLN A 78 -3.46 0.01 -10.13
CA GLN A 78 -2.66 0.06 -11.36
C GLN A 78 -2.49 1.47 -11.91
N HIS A 79 -3.54 2.28 -11.82
CA HIS A 79 -3.47 3.68 -12.22
C HIS A 79 -2.44 4.44 -11.38
N LEU A 80 -2.45 4.24 -10.05
CA LEU A 80 -1.42 4.79 -9.15
C LEU A 80 -0.01 4.29 -9.48
N ALA A 81 0.16 3.02 -9.85
CA ALA A 81 1.47 2.49 -10.23
C ALA A 81 2.00 3.13 -11.52
N LYS A 82 1.11 3.48 -12.46
CA LYS A 82 1.45 4.10 -13.74
C LYS A 82 1.67 5.61 -13.64
N GLN A 83 0.80 6.31 -12.91
CA GLN A 83 0.84 7.77 -12.78
C GLN A 83 1.71 8.25 -11.61
N GLY A 84 2.02 7.36 -10.68
CA GLY A 84 2.65 7.70 -9.41
C GLY A 84 1.62 8.04 -8.32
N ILE A 85 2.09 8.02 -7.07
CA ILE A 85 1.29 8.42 -5.92
C ILE A 85 1.32 9.94 -5.85
N PRO A 86 0.17 10.63 -5.82
CA PRO A 86 0.12 12.08 -5.79
C PRO A 86 0.83 12.64 -4.54
N HIS A 87 1.58 13.73 -4.73
CA HIS A 87 2.42 14.32 -3.68
C HIS A 87 1.60 15.13 -2.64
N SER A 88 0.45 15.69 -3.03
CA SER A 88 -0.44 16.48 -2.16
C SER A 88 -1.88 16.44 -2.68
N LEU A 89 -2.85 16.50 -1.77
CA LEU A 89 -4.26 16.67 -2.09
C LEU A 89 -4.54 18.19 -2.15
N GLY A 90 -4.64 18.76 -3.34
CA GLY A 90 -5.05 20.16 -3.59
C GLY A 90 -3.90 21.15 -3.80
N GLU A 91 -3.74 21.61 -5.05
CA GLU A 91 -3.75 23.05 -5.31
C GLU A 91 -5.19 23.50 -5.58
#